data_AF-A0A961MP58-F1
#
_entry.id   AF-A0A961MP58-F1
#
_cell.length_a   1.000
_cell.length_b   1.000
_cell.length_c   1.000
_cell.angle_alpha   90.00
_cell.angle_beta   90.00
_cell.angle_gamma   90.00
#
_symmetry.space_group_name_H-M   'P 1'
#
loop_
_entity.id
_entity.type
_entity.pdbx_description
1 polymer ?
#
loop_
_entity_poly.entity_id
_entity_poly.type
_entity_poly.pdbx_seq_one_letter_code
_entity_poly.pdbx_strand_id
1 'polypeptide(L)' 'GEAEAAEAAAPDTVRFTRLVKSAVPYEHREDVVEALWRIAAADGINADEHGFLRLVANLVGVSDLDSGLARQRALKDPE' A
#
# COMPACT_ATOMS: atom_id res chain seq x y z
N GLY A 1 -8.62 -15.57 20.88
CA GLY A 1 -9.62 -14.65 21.47
C GLY A 1 -10.56 -14.12 20.39
N GLU A 2 -11.70 -13.53 20.72
CA GLU A 2 -12.71 -13.06 19.75
C GLU A 2 -12.13 -12.13 18.64
N ALA A 3 -11.05 -11.40 18.94
CA ALA A 3 -10.31 -10.60 17.97
C ALA A 3 -9.64 -11.42 16.85
N GLU A 4 -9.09 -12.60 17.15
CA GLU A 4 -8.44 -13.48 16.15
C GLU A 4 -9.48 -14.12 15.21
N ALA A 5 -10.66 -14.48 15.73
CA ALA A 5 -11.75 -15.04 14.93
C ALA A 5 -12.37 -13.98 14.00
N ALA A 6 -12.50 -12.73 14.48
CA ALA A 6 -12.95 -11.61 13.65
C ALA A 6 -11.92 -11.22 12.57
N GLU A 7 -10.63 -11.35 12.86
CA GLU A 7 -9.56 -11.14 11.89
C GLU A 7 -9.55 -12.23 10.80
N ALA A 8 -9.88 -13.47 11.15
CA ALA A 8 -10.06 -14.56 10.21
C ALA A 8 -11.23 -14.32 9.22
N ALA A 9 -12.17 -13.43 9.52
CA ALA A 9 -13.28 -13.07 8.63
C ALA A 9 -13.07 -11.76 7.87
N ALA A 10 -12.00 -11.00 8.17
CA ALA A 10 -11.77 -9.70 7.56
C ALA A 10 -11.36 -9.85 6.08
N PRO A 11 -11.82 -8.94 5.18
CA PRO A 11 -11.38 -8.93 3.79
C PRO A 11 -9.86 -8.88 3.66
N ASP A 12 -9.31 -9.45 2.58
CA ASP A 12 -7.86 -9.57 2.38
C ASP A 12 -7.12 -8.24 2.50
N THR A 13 -7.72 -7.13 2.04
CA THR A 13 -7.15 -5.78 2.17
C THR A 13 -6.96 -5.35 3.63
N VAL A 14 -7.88 -5.74 4.53
CA VAL A 14 -7.77 -5.43 5.96
C VAL A 14 -6.63 -6.22 6.58
N ARG A 15 -6.51 -7.51 6.26
CA ARG A 15 -5.40 -8.35 6.73
C ARG A 15 -4.06 -7.85 6.19
N PHE A 16 -3.99 -7.58 4.89
CA PHE A 16 -2.80 -7.06 4.23
C PHE A 16 -2.31 -5.76 4.89
N THR A 17 -3.19 -4.77 5.04
CA THR A 17 -2.78 -3.47 5.60
C THR A 17 -2.43 -3.54 7.09
N ARG A 18 -3.04 -4.46 7.86
CA ARG A 18 -2.62 -4.74 9.24
C ARG A 18 -1.23 -5.37 9.33
N LEU A 19 -0.95 -6.36 8.46
CA LEU A 19 0.37 -6.99 8.40
C LEU A 19 1.46 -5.97 8.06
N VAL A 20 1.20 -5.06 7.11
CA VAL A 20 2.13 -3.97 6.81
C VAL A 20 2.32 -3.08 8.04
N LYS A 21 1.25 -2.68 8.73
CA LYS A 21 1.35 -1.83 9.93
C LYS A 21 2.12 -2.48 11.07
N SER A 22 1.98 -3.79 11.27
CA SER A 22 2.63 -4.51 12.36
C SER A 22 4.09 -4.85 12.05
N ALA A 23 4.41 -5.11 10.78
CA ALA A 23 5.76 -5.49 10.34
C ALA A 23 6.66 -4.30 9.99
N VAL A 24 6.07 -3.17 9.56
CA VAL A 24 6.80 -2.02 9.02
C VAL A 24 6.60 -0.79 9.92
N PRO A 25 7.68 -0.23 10.51
CA PRO A 25 7.64 1.04 11.23
C PRO A 25 7.05 2.15 10.37
N TYR A 26 6.37 3.11 11.00
CA TYR A 26 5.63 4.14 10.28
C TYR A 26 6.50 4.91 9.27
N GLU A 27 7.72 5.27 9.68
CA GLU A 27 8.72 5.96 8.88
C GLU A 27 9.17 5.21 7.61
N HIS A 28 8.94 3.90 7.53
CA HIS A 28 9.32 3.06 6.38
C HIS A 28 8.13 2.66 5.51
N ARG A 29 6.89 3.08 5.84
CA ARG A 29 5.71 2.69 5.07
C ARG A 29 5.63 3.37 3.71
N GLU A 30 6.27 4.53 3.56
CA GLU A 30 6.40 5.19 2.25
C GLU A 30 7.15 4.31 1.25
N ASP A 31 8.23 3.63 1.68
CA ASP A 31 9.02 2.72 0.83
C ASP A 31 8.18 1.52 0.35
N VAL A 32 7.30 1.00 1.21
CA VAL A 32 6.35 -0.06 0.84
C VAL A 32 5.35 0.43 -0.21
N VAL A 33 4.80 1.63 -0.04
CA VAL A 33 3.88 2.24 -1.02
C VAL A 33 4.59 2.48 -2.35
N GLU A 34 5.84 2.92 -2.32
CA GLU A 34 6.67 3.07 -3.52
C GLU A 34 6.89 1.75 -4.25
N ALA A 35 7.20 0.67 -3.52
CA ALA A 35 7.33 -0.65 -4.10
C ALA A 35 6.02 -1.15 -4.73
N LEU A 36 4.87 -0.91 -4.08
CA LEU A 36 3.56 -1.24 -4.65
C LEU A 36 3.29 -0.46 -5.94
N TRP A 37 3.67 0.82 -6.02
CA TRP A 37 3.59 1.60 -7.26
C TRP A 37 4.45 1.02 -8.37
N ARG A 38 5.68 0.57 -8.08
CA ARG A 38 6.54 -0.08 -9.08
C ARG A 38 5.90 -1.35 -9.62
N ILE A 39 5.42 -2.22 -8.74
CA ILE A 39 4.81 -3.50 -9.13
C ILE A 39 3.57 -3.25 -10.00
N ALA A 40 2.68 -2.34 -9.59
CA ALA A 40 1.46 -2.04 -10.34
C ALA A 40 1.74 -1.33 -11.68
N ALA A 41 2.83 -0.57 -11.77
CA ALA A 41 3.19 0.14 -12.99
C ALA A 41 3.96 -0.73 -14.01
N ALA A 42 4.41 -1.93 -13.63
CA ALA A 42 5.27 -2.77 -14.46
C ALA A 42 4.68 -3.07 -15.85
N ASP A 43 3.39 -3.38 -15.92
CA ASP A 43 2.66 -3.64 -17.19
C ASP A 43 1.76 -2.47 -17.62
N GLY A 44 1.94 -1.31 -16.99
CA GLY A 44 1.03 -0.18 -17.07
C GLY A 44 -0.12 -0.29 -16.07
N ILE A 45 -0.52 0.87 -15.53
CA ILE A 45 -1.53 0.95 -14.47
C ILE A 45 -2.85 1.50 -14.99
N ASN A 46 -3.97 0.86 -14.63
CA ASN A 46 -5.31 1.32 -14.94
C ASN A 46 -5.94 2.17 -13.81
N ALA A 47 -7.13 2.72 -14.05
CA ALA A 47 -7.79 3.63 -13.12
C ALA A 47 -8.20 2.95 -11.80
N ASP A 48 -8.60 1.68 -11.84
CA ASP A 48 -9.02 0.92 -10.66
C ASP A 48 -7.82 0.61 -9.77
N GLU A 49 -6.71 0.19 -10.36
CA GLU A 49 -5.44 -0.04 -9.64
C GLU A 49 -4.89 1.25 -9.02
N HIS A 50 -5.02 2.37 -9.73
CA HIS A 50 -4.62 3.68 -9.20
C HIS A 50 -5.44 4.06 -7.97
N GLY A 51 -6.77 3.91 -8.04
CA GLY A 51 -7.67 4.13 -6.92
C GLY A 51 -7.38 3.20 -5.75
N PHE A 52 -7.11 1.92 -6.05
CA PHE A 52 -6.77 0.92 -5.05
C PHE A 52 -5.46 1.25 -4.31
N LEU A 53 -4.40 1.65 -5.02
CA LEU A 53 -3.14 2.02 -4.38
C LEU A 53 -3.26 3.26 -3.50
N ARG A 54 -4.08 4.24 -3.90
CA ARG A 54 -4.39 5.39 -3.02
C ARG A 54 -5.13 4.97 -1.76
N LEU A 55 -6.10 4.06 -1.87
CA LEU A 55 -6.79 3.51 -0.71
C LEU A 55 -5.82 2.77 0.22
N VAL A 56 -4.97 1.88 -0.35
CA VAL A 56 -3.99 1.11 0.42
C VAL A 56 -3.00 2.02 1.13
N ALA A 57 -2.47 3.06 0.46
CA ALA A 57 -1.54 4.03 1.05
C ALA A 57 -2.16 4.70 2.29
N ASN A 58 -3.38 5.23 2.18
CA ASN A 58 -4.10 5.82 3.30
C ASN A 58 -4.33 4.80 4.42
N LEU A 59 -4.70 3.57 4.07
CA LEU A 59 -4.94 2.51 5.04
C LEU A 59 -3.69 2.13 5.80
N VAL A 60 -2.47 2.23 5.24
CA VAL A 60 -1.21 1.99 5.96
C VAL A 60 -0.65 3.23 6.68
N GLY A 61 -1.29 4.40 6.47
CA GLY A 61 -0.95 5.65 7.12
C GLY A 61 -0.01 6.55 6.31
N VAL A 62 0.13 6.31 5.01
CA VAL A 62 0.88 7.19 4.10
C VAL A 62 -0.10 8.20 3.51
N SER A 63 0.26 9.49 3.53
CA SER A 63 -0.61 10.56 3.03
C SER A 63 -0.76 10.50 1.50
N ASP A 64 -1.83 11.11 0.97
CA ASP A 64 -2.03 11.24 -0.47
C ASP A 64 -0.85 11.97 -1.17
N LEU A 65 -0.24 12.94 -0.50
CA LEU A 65 0.92 13.68 -1.01
C LEU A 65 2.14 12.76 -1.12
N ASP A 66 2.48 12.06 -0.03
CA ASP A 66 3.65 11.19 0.03
C ASP A 66 3.49 10.01 -0.92
N SER A 67 2.27 9.44 -1.02
CA SER A 67 1.95 8.42 -2.02
C SER A 67 2.12 8.94 -3.45
N GLY A 68 1.77 10.19 -3.71
CA GLY A 68 2.00 10.86 -5.00
C GLY A 68 3.49 11.03 -5.32
N LEU A 69 4.31 11.39 -4.34
CA LEU A 69 5.77 11.50 -4.48
C LEU A 69 6.41 10.12 -4.68
N ALA A 70 5.99 9.12 -3.91
CA ALA A 70 6.41 7.73 -4.05
C ALA A 70 6.12 7.20 -5.46
N ARG A 71 4.91 7.45 -5.98
CA ARG A 71 4.58 7.11 -7.36
C ARG A 71 5.54 7.77 -8.36
N GLN A 72 5.85 9.06 -8.19
CA GLN A 72 6.76 9.74 -9.11
C GLN A 72 8.16 9.11 -9.10
N ARG A 73 8.67 8.74 -7.92
CA ARG A 73 9.96 8.04 -7.79
C ARG A 73 9.91 6.64 -8.42
N ALA A 74 8.86 5.87 -8.13
CA ALA A 74 8.63 4.54 -8.71
C ALA A 74 8.61 4.54 -10.24
N LEU A 75 8.04 5.57 -10.87
CA LEU A 75 7.98 5.70 -12.33
C LEU A 75 9.26 6.27 -12.97
N LYS A 76 10.14 6.89 -12.18
CA LYS A 76 11.37 7.50 -12.68
C LYS A 76 12.54 6.51 -12.71
N ASP A 77 12.59 5.59 -11.76
CA ASP A 77 13.62 4.56 -11.65
C ASP A 77 13.00 3.16 -11.80
N PRO A 78 12.72 2.71 -13.04
CA PRO A 78 12.47 1.30 -13.31
C PRO A 78 13.83 0.60 -13.23
N GLU A 79 14.06 -0.16 -12.17
CA GLU A 79 15.25 -1.04 -12.08
C GLU A 79 15.33 -2.02 -13.27
#